data_AF-A0AAV0EX91-F1
#
_entry.id   AF-A0AAV0EX91-F1
#
_cell.length_a   1.000
_cell.length_b   1.000
_cell.length_c   1.000
_cell.angle_alpha   90.00
_cell.angle_beta   90.00
_cell.angle_gamma   90.00
#
_symmetry.space_group_name_H-M   'P 1'
#
loop_
_entity.id
_entity.type
_entity.pdbx_description
1 polymer ?
#
loop_
_entity_poly.entity_id
_entity_poly.type
_entity_poly.pdbx_seq_one_letter_code
_entity_poly.pdbx_strand_id
1 'polypeptide(L)'
;MTFDESTSSSGAMIMLTATNYTLWKPRMEDFLSCKDLFDPIEMKGINSDPAKSTEWKKINRKTIGQIRQWIDHSVFHHVAQETDAYALWKKLEDMYQAKTARNKALLMRRLVNMKLKSGTSVAEHTSQFQSLVNQLSCVEMPLGDEMQSLLTTTKTSYRGNSLRQIVSKRSF
;
A
#
# COMPACT_ATOMS: atom_id res chain seq x y z
N MET A 1 -28.35 -21.87 37.60
CA MET A 1 -28.26 -20.55 36.96
C MET A 1 -26.97 -20.55 36.16
N THR A 2 -27.04 -21.06 34.93
CA THR A 2 -25.89 -21.17 34.03
C THR A 2 -25.63 -19.81 33.40
N PHE A 3 -24.47 -19.23 33.68
CA PHE A 3 -23.98 -18.05 32.99
C PHE A 3 -23.76 -18.42 31.52
N ASP A 4 -24.51 -17.77 30.64
CA ASP A 4 -24.42 -17.94 29.20
C ASP A 4 -23.20 -17.14 28.72
N GLU A 5 -22.07 -17.81 28.55
CA GLU A 5 -20.88 -17.25 27.94
C GLU A 5 -21.10 -17.19 26.42
N SER A 6 -21.82 -16.15 25.99
CA SER A 6 -21.99 -15.83 24.57
C SER A 6 -20.66 -15.26 24.04
N THR A 7 -19.70 -16.16 23.82
CA THR A 7 -18.59 -15.91 22.91
C THR A 7 -19.16 -15.83 21.50
N SER A 8 -19.57 -14.62 21.13
CA SER A 8 -19.87 -14.27 19.74
C SER A 8 -18.63 -14.60 18.92
N SER A 9 -18.74 -15.67 18.13
CA SER A 9 -17.77 -16.10 17.14
C SER A 9 -17.59 -14.99 16.10
N SER A 10 -16.75 -14.00 16.42
CA SER A 10 -16.13 -13.18 15.39
C SER A 10 -15.24 -14.11 14.58
N GLY A 11 -15.69 -14.50 13.39
CA GLY A 11 -14.82 -15.12 12.40
C GLY A 11 -13.53 -14.29 12.33
N ALA A 12 -12.41 -14.90 12.75
CA ALA A 12 -11.25 -14.21 13.31
C ALA A 12 -10.89 -12.93 12.53
N MET A 13 -11.11 -11.78 13.17
CA MET A 13 -10.62 -10.51 12.66
C MET A 13 -9.09 -10.56 12.61
N ILE A 14 -8.50 -9.99 11.56
CA ILE A 14 -7.06 -10.01 11.36
C ILE A 14 -6.39 -8.82 12.04
N MET A 15 -5.19 -9.01 12.59
CA MET A 15 -4.37 -7.92 13.11
C MET A 15 -3.77 -7.09 11.97
N LEU A 16 -3.85 -5.77 12.04
CA LEU A 16 -3.19 -4.88 11.10
C LEU A 16 -1.68 -4.96 11.29
N THR A 17 -0.97 -5.32 10.24
CA THR A 17 0.48 -5.34 10.16
C THR A 17 0.96 -4.40 9.06
N ALA A 18 2.27 -4.30 8.89
CA ALA A 18 2.87 -3.42 7.90
C ALA A 18 2.59 -3.81 6.43
N THR A 19 1.96 -4.96 6.15
CA THR A 19 1.81 -5.53 4.80
C THR A 19 0.38 -5.91 4.41
N ASN A 20 -0.57 -5.96 5.33
CA ASN A 20 -1.92 -6.50 5.07
C ASN A 20 -3.03 -5.43 5.08
N TYR A 21 -2.69 -4.14 5.01
CA TYR A 21 -3.66 -3.05 5.08
C TYR A 21 -4.79 -3.14 4.04
N THR A 22 -4.48 -3.58 2.82
CA THR A 22 -5.47 -3.75 1.74
C THR A 22 -6.53 -4.80 2.05
N LEU A 23 -6.19 -5.82 2.85
CA LEU A 23 -7.13 -6.85 3.31
C LEU A 23 -7.78 -6.46 4.65
N TRP A 24 -7.02 -5.82 5.53
CA TRP A 24 -7.48 -5.40 6.85
C TRP A 24 -8.54 -4.31 6.76
N LYS A 25 -8.34 -3.32 5.90
CA LYS A 25 -9.23 -2.15 5.76
C LYS A 25 -10.69 -2.56 5.51
N PRO A 26 -11.04 -3.30 4.43
CA PRO A 26 -12.43 -3.65 4.18
C PRO A 26 -13.02 -4.53 5.30
N ARG A 27 -12.22 -5.44 5.88
CA ARG A 27 -12.67 -6.26 7.02
C ARG A 27 -12.99 -5.42 8.26
N MET A 28 -12.22 -4.38 8.52
CA MET A 28 -12.46 -3.47 9.64
C MET A 28 -13.68 -2.57 9.37
N GLU A 29 -13.87 -2.11 8.14
CA GLU A 29 -15.08 -1.37 7.72
C GLU A 29 -16.34 -2.21 7.95
N ASP A 30 -16.34 -3.47 7.49
CA ASP A 30 -17.45 -4.42 7.70
C ASP A 30 -17.69 -4.67 9.20
N PHE A 31 -16.61 -4.91 9.95
CA PHE A 31 -16.69 -5.18 11.39
C PHE A 31 -17.23 -4.01 12.21
N LEU A 32 -16.84 -2.78 11.89
CA LEU A 32 -17.35 -1.58 12.54
C LEU A 32 -18.81 -1.31 12.14
N SER A 33 -19.16 -1.55 10.87
CA SER A 33 -20.53 -1.37 10.37
C SER A 33 -21.50 -2.35 11.02
N CYS A 34 -21.13 -3.63 11.16
CA CYS A 34 -21.96 -4.63 11.87
C CYS A 34 -22.18 -4.30 13.36
N LYS A 35 -21.43 -3.36 13.94
CA LYS A 35 -21.53 -2.94 15.33
C LYS A 35 -22.12 -1.54 15.52
N ASP A 36 -22.56 -0.89 14.44
CA ASP A 36 -23.02 0.50 14.44
C ASP A 36 -21.94 1.48 14.97
N LEU A 37 -20.69 1.24 14.59
CA LEU A 37 -19.52 2.04 15.02
C LEU A 37 -18.80 2.75 13.87
N PHE A 38 -19.34 2.72 12.65
CA PHE A 38 -18.71 3.29 11.47
C PHE A 38 -18.99 4.79 11.26
N ASP A 39 -20.10 5.31 11.80
CA ASP A 39 -20.54 6.70 11.63
C ASP A 39 -19.46 7.76 11.92
N PRO A 40 -18.63 7.65 12.99
CA PRO A 40 -17.60 8.66 13.25
C PRO A 40 -16.58 8.78 12.10
N ILE A 41 -16.31 7.69 11.37
CA ILE A 41 -15.39 7.67 10.24
C ILE A 41 -16.11 8.19 8.99
N GLU A 42 -17.32 7.69 8.72
CA GLU A 42 -18.10 8.06 7.54
C GLU A 42 -18.42 9.57 7.53
N MET A 43 -18.85 10.11 8.67
CA MET A 43 -19.15 11.54 8.83
C MET A 43 -17.90 12.41 9.02
N LYS A 44 -16.70 11.87 8.83
CA LYS A 44 -15.43 12.61 8.93
C LYS A 44 -15.22 13.29 10.29
N GLY A 45 -15.67 12.66 11.37
CA GLY A 45 -15.62 13.21 12.72
C GLY A 45 -16.66 14.29 13.02
N ILE A 46 -17.57 14.60 12.10
CA ILE A 46 -18.57 15.66 12.25
C ILE A 46 -19.82 15.07 12.92
N ASN A 47 -20.11 15.54 14.14
CA ASN A 47 -21.39 15.26 14.77
C ASN A 47 -22.49 16.10 14.12
N SER A 48 -23.42 15.43 13.43
CA SER A 48 -24.53 16.09 12.73
C SER A 48 -25.64 16.58 13.67
N ASP A 49 -25.68 16.13 14.93
CA ASP A 49 -26.66 16.55 15.92
C ASP A 49 -25.99 16.98 17.24
N PRO A 50 -25.84 18.28 17.49
CA PRO A 50 -25.24 18.79 18.74
C PRO A 50 -25.93 18.28 20.01
N ALA A 51 -27.23 17.97 19.98
CA ALA A 51 -27.95 17.46 21.14
C ALA A 51 -27.47 16.06 21.56
N LYS A 52 -26.90 15.29 20.62
CA LYS A 52 -26.33 13.95 20.85
C LYS A 52 -24.83 13.94 21.11
N SER A 53 -24.22 15.08 21.45
CA SER A 53 -22.76 15.18 21.67
C SER A 53 -22.19 14.13 22.63
N THR A 54 -22.92 13.79 23.69
CA THR A 54 -22.49 12.77 24.66
C THR A 54 -22.49 11.36 24.06
N GLU A 55 -23.50 11.02 23.26
CA GLU A 55 -23.60 9.75 22.55
C GLU A 55 -22.51 9.65 21.48
N TRP A 56 -22.32 10.71 20.70
CA TRP A 56 -21.23 10.82 19.72
C TRP A 56 -19.86 10.53 20.34
N LYS A 57 -19.54 11.14 21.49
CA LYS A 57 -18.29 10.90 22.22
C LYS A 57 -18.14 9.44 22.65
N LYS A 58 -19.24 8.76 23.01
CA LYS A 58 -19.21 7.32 23.36
C LYS A 58 -18.94 6.46 22.13
N ILE A 59 -19.62 6.70 21.02
CA ILE A 59 -19.42 5.98 19.76
C ILE A 59 -17.97 6.17 19.30
N ASN A 60 -17.50 7.42 19.21
CA ASN A 60 -16.12 7.75 18.85
C ASN A 60 -15.08 6.97 19.70
N ARG A 61 -15.22 6.97 21.04
CA ARG A 61 -14.32 6.22 21.93
C ARG A 61 -14.38 4.71 21.69
N LYS A 62 -15.58 4.16 21.46
CA LYS A 62 -15.75 2.73 21.15
C LYS A 62 -15.10 2.37 19.82
N THR A 63 -15.30 3.17 18.77
CA THR A 63 -14.69 2.98 17.46
C THR A 63 -13.17 2.98 17.56
N ILE A 64 -12.57 3.95 18.27
CA ILE A 64 -11.12 3.99 18.52
C ILE A 64 -10.64 2.71 19.21
N GLY A 65 -11.36 2.28 20.25
CA GLY A 65 -11.03 1.05 20.99
C GLY A 65 -11.07 -0.20 20.12
N GLN A 66 -12.12 -0.34 19.29
CA GLN A 66 -12.26 -1.46 18.36
C GLN A 66 -11.15 -1.47 17.32
N ILE A 67 -10.81 -0.33 16.71
CA ILE A 67 -9.73 -0.28 15.72
C ILE A 67 -8.40 -0.67 16.37
N ARG A 68 -8.06 -0.06 17.50
CA ARG A 68 -6.80 -0.30 18.22
C ARG A 68 -6.63 -1.75 18.67
N GLN A 69 -7.72 -2.43 19.04
CA GLN A 69 -7.69 -3.83 19.42
C GLN A 69 -7.13 -4.74 18.31
N TRP A 70 -7.34 -4.36 17.06
CA TRP A 70 -6.92 -5.15 15.89
C TRP A 70 -5.70 -4.54 15.19
N ILE A 71 -4.85 -3.81 15.92
CA ILE A 71 -3.62 -3.23 15.42
C ILE A 71 -2.42 -3.88 16.13
N ASP A 72 -1.47 -4.38 15.34
CA ASP A 72 -0.23 -4.93 15.88
C ASP A 72 0.61 -3.85 16.59
N HIS A 73 1.40 -4.24 17.58
CA HIS A 73 2.27 -3.33 18.34
C HIS A 73 3.18 -2.49 17.45
N SER A 74 3.65 -3.04 16.32
CA SER A 74 4.50 -2.33 15.36
C SER A 74 3.82 -1.12 14.71
N VAL A 75 2.48 -1.09 14.66
CA VAL A 75 1.70 0.00 14.07
C VAL A 75 1.04 0.86 15.15
N PHE A 76 0.73 0.26 16.31
CA PHE A 76 -0.03 0.89 17.39
C PHE A 76 0.56 2.24 17.85
N HIS A 77 1.88 2.33 18.00
CA HIS A 77 2.53 3.55 18.49
C HIS A 77 2.28 4.78 17.61
N HIS A 78 2.00 4.60 16.32
CA HIS A 78 1.66 5.69 15.42
C HIS A 78 0.27 6.28 15.69
N VAL A 79 -0.66 5.51 16.23
CA VAL A 79 -2.07 5.89 16.42
C VAL A 79 -2.51 5.95 17.88
N ALA A 80 -1.62 5.67 18.83
CA ALA A 80 -1.93 5.55 20.26
C ALA A 80 -2.49 6.83 20.90
N GLN A 81 -2.13 8.00 20.38
CA GLN A 81 -2.55 9.30 20.93
C GLN A 81 -3.79 9.89 20.25
N GLU A 82 -4.31 9.25 19.20
CA GLU A 82 -5.48 9.75 18.49
C GLU A 82 -6.74 9.69 19.36
N THR A 83 -7.45 10.80 19.51
CA THR A 83 -8.68 10.89 20.31
C THR A 83 -9.95 10.96 19.48
N ASP A 84 -9.79 11.02 18.17
CA ASP A 84 -10.85 11.08 17.18
C ASP A 84 -10.73 9.89 16.22
N ALA A 85 -11.85 9.19 16.01
CA ALA A 85 -11.90 7.96 15.22
C ALA A 85 -11.60 8.22 13.75
N TYR A 86 -12.07 9.35 13.21
CA TYR A 86 -11.78 9.74 11.84
C TYR A 86 -10.31 10.11 11.66
N ALA A 87 -9.74 10.90 12.57
CA ALA A 87 -8.31 11.24 12.55
C ALA A 87 -7.44 9.98 12.63
N LEU A 88 -7.81 9.03 13.50
CA LEU A 88 -7.14 7.73 13.60
C LEU A 88 -7.21 6.96 12.27
N TRP A 89 -8.40 6.83 11.71
CA TRP A 89 -8.61 6.11 10.45
C TRP A 89 -7.82 6.75 9.31
N LYS A 90 -7.88 8.08 9.20
CA LYS A 90 -7.21 8.85 8.16
C LYS A 90 -5.68 8.72 8.27
N LYS A 91 -5.15 8.74 9.49
CA LYS A 91 -3.71 8.53 9.72
C LYS A 91 -3.23 7.16 9.25
N LEU A 92 -4.02 6.11 9.48
CA LEU A 92 -3.73 4.78 8.94
C LEU A 92 -3.74 4.81 7.41
N GLU A 93 -4.79 5.34 6.78
CA GLU A 93 -4.86 5.49 5.32
C GLU A 93 -3.62 6.17 4.75
N ASP A 94 -3.25 7.32 5.31
CA ASP A 94 -2.14 8.13 4.82
C ASP A 94 -0.79 7.41 4.99
N MET A 95 -0.57 6.71 6.10
CA MET A 95 0.64 5.92 6.34
C MET A 95 0.83 4.83 5.27
N TYR A 96 -0.22 4.06 4.99
CA TYR A 96 -0.12 2.95 4.03
C TYR A 96 -0.12 3.45 2.58
N GLN A 97 -0.81 4.55 2.27
CA GLN A 97 -0.70 5.21 0.96
C GLN A 97 0.72 5.76 0.72
N ALA A 98 1.30 6.44 1.71
CA ALA A 98 2.66 6.98 1.61
C ALA A 98 3.70 5.87 1.44
N LYS A 99 3.56 4.75 2.15
CA LYS A 99 4.43 3.58 2.00
C LYS A 99 4.33 2.99 0.60
N THR A 100 3.12 2.84 0.07
CA THR A 100 2.87 2.37 -1.30
C THR A 100 3.46 3.33 -2.34
N ALA A 101 3.26 4.64 -2.19
CA ALA A 101 3.82 5.65 -3.09
C ALA A 101 5.35 5.65 -3.08
N ARG A 102 5.98 5.57 -1.90
CA ARG A 102 7.44 5.48 -1.78
C ARG A 102 7.99 4.20 -2.41
N ASN A 103 7.32 3.07 -2.20
CA ASN A 103 7.68 1.79 -2.81
C ASN A 103 7.57 1.86 -4.34
N LYS A 104 6.46 2.40 -4.87
CA LYS A 104 6.25 2.65 -6.30
C LYS A 104 7.36 3.52 -6.89
N ALA A 105 7.71 4.63 -6.24
CA ALA A 105 8.77 5.53 -6.68
C ALA A 105 10.17 4.87 -6.67
N LEU A 106 10.46 4.06 -5.65
CA LEU A 106 11.72 3.31 -5.57
C LEU A 106 11.84 2.29 -6.72
N LEU A 107 10.78 1.53 -6.98
CA LEU A 107 10.73 0.57 -8.08
C LEU A 107 10.89 1.25 -9.45
N MET A 108 10.17 2.35 -9.68
CA MET A 108 10.31 3.15 -10.90
C MET A 108 11.72 3.72 -11.06
N ARG A 109 12.32 4.25 -9.99
CA ARG A 109 13.71 4.76 -10.05
C ARG A 109 14.69 3.65 -10.42
N ARG A 110 14.54 2.45 -9.84
CA ARG A 110 15.38 1.29 -10.20
C ARG A 110 15.18 0.91 -11.66
N LEU A 111 13.93 0.89 -12.12
CA LEU A 111 13.59 0.57 -13.50
C LEU A 111 14.21 1.57 -14.48
N VAL A 112 14.03 2.87 -14.27
CA VAL A 112 14.54 3.93 -15.17
C VAL A 112 16.06 3.97 -15.18
N ASN A 113 16.71 3.75 -14.03
CA ASN A 113 18.17 3.76 -13.93
C ASN A 113 18.84 2.43 -14.28
N MET A 114 18.07 1.41 -14.64
CA MET A 114 18.60 0.11 -15.04
C MET A 114 19.37 0.24 -16.37
N LYS A 115 20.65 -0.15 -16.36
CA LYS A 115 21.53 -0.14 -17.54
C LYS A 115 22.14 -1.52 -17.72
N LEU A 116 22.34 -1.95 -18.96
CA LEU A 116 23.10 -3.15 -19.26
C LEU A 116 24.57 -2.95 -18.84
N LYS A 117 25.02 -3.69 -17.83
CA LYS A 117 26.40 -3.62 -17.34
C LYS A 117 27.31 -4.52 -18.19
N SER A 118 28.58 -4.12 -18.34
CA SER A 118 29.60 -4.96 -18.95
C SER A 118 29.77 -6.25 -18.15
N GLY A 119 29.59 -7.40 -18.80
CA GLY A 119 29.66 -8.72 -18.16
C GLY A 119 28.31 -9.32 -17.77
N THR A 120 27.21 -8.57 -17.81
CA THR A 120 25.85 -9.11 -17.61
C THR A 120 25.28 -9.57 -18.94
N SER A 121 24.69 -10.76 -18.99
CA SER A 121 24.04 -11.26 -20.20
C SER A 121 22.75 -10.48 -20.50
N VAL A 122 22.34 -10.44 -21.77
CA VAL A 122 21.06 -9.83 -22.16
C VAL A 122 19.90 -10.56 -21.49
N ALA A 123 19.95 -11.89 -21.37
CA ALA A 123 18.92 -12.68 -20.71
C ALA A 123 18.77 -12.34 -19.22
N GLU A 124 19.88 -12.20 -18.50
CA GLU A 124 19.88 -11.82 -17.08
C GLU A 124 19.34 -10.39 -16.88
N HIS A 125 19.74 -9.45 -17.74
CA HIS A 125 19.20 -8.09 -17.73
C HIS A 125 17.69 -8.06 -18.01
N THR A 126 17.21 -8.85 -18.97
CA THR A 126 15.76 -8.99 -19.26
C THR A 126 15.01 -9.61 -18.10
N SER A 127 15.58 -10.60 -17.42
CA SER A 127 14.98 -11.19 -16.21
C SER A 127 14.85 -10.18 -15.07
N GLN A 128 15.89 -9.36 -14.83
CA GLN A 128 15.85 -8.27 -13.85
C GLN A 128 14.80 -7.22 -14.20
N PHE A 129 14.68 -6.86 -15.48
CA PHE A 129 13.62 -5.97 -15.98
C PHE A 129 12.24 -6.53 -15.67
N GLN A 130 11.97 -7.78 -16.09
CA GLN A 130 10.66 -8.41 -15.89
C GLN A 130 10.32 -8.55 -14.41
N SER A 131 11.32 -8.84 -13.56
CA SER A 131 11.13 -8.87 -12.10
C SER A 131 10.64 -7.53 -11.56
N LEU A 132 11.22 -6.41 -12.01
CA LEU A 132 10.77 -5.07 -11.60
C LEU A 132 9.37 -4.74 -12.14
N VAL A 133 9.05 -5.12 -13.39
CA VAL A 133 7.70 -4.98 -13.97
C VAL A 133 6.67 -5.76 -13.16
N ASN A 134 6.98 -6.99 -12.79
CA ASN A 134 6.10 -7.83 -11.98
C ASN A 134 5.90 -7.24 -10.56
N GLN A 135 6.97 -6.76 -9.92
CA GLN A 135 6.88 -6.09 -8.62
C GLN A 135 6.02 -4.82 -8.69
N LEU A 136 6.13 -4.05 -9.77
CA LEU A 136 5.30 -2.88 -10.03
C LEU A 136 3.81 -3.23 -10.19
N SER A 137 3.51 -4.36 -10.85
CA SER A 137 2.15 -4.91 -10.92
C SER A 137 1.62 -5.31 -9.53
N CYS A 138 2.43 -5.99 -8.71
CA CYS A 138 2.05 -6.37 -7.35
C CYS A 138 1.72 -5.19 -6.42
N VAL A 139 2.22 -3.99 -6.71
CA VAL A 139 1.89 -2.78 -5.95
C VAL A 139 0.81 -1.93 -6.64
N GLU A 140 0.03 -2.50 -7.57
CA GLU A 140 -1.04 -1.79 -8.30
C GLU A 140 -0.50 -0.60 -9.12
N MET A 141 0.64 -0.81 -9.80
CA MET A 141 1.17 0.11 -10.81
C MET A 141 1.68 -0.69 -12.03
N PRO A 142 0.80 -1.40 -12.75
CA PRO A 142 1.20 -2.14 -13.94
C PRO A 142 1.73 -1.18 -15.02
N LEU A 143 2.74 -1.63 -15.77
CA LEU A 143 3.25 -0.91 -16.92
C LEU A 143 2.56 -1.42 -18.18
N GLY A 144 1.99 -0.54 -19.00
CA GLY A 144 1.44 -0.93 -20.30
C GLY A 144 2.51 -1.48 -21.24
N ASP A 145 2.10 -2.37 -22.15
CA ASP A 145 3.02 -3.11 -23.04
C ASP A 145 3.88 -2.18 -23.92
N GLU A 146 3.32 -1.05 -24.36
CA GLU A 146 4.05 -0.03 -25.12
C GLU A 146 5.21 0.57 -24.32
N MET A 147 4.97 0.91 -23.05
CA MET A 147 5.99 1.44 -22.14
C MET A 147 7.07 0.38 -21.86
N GLN A 148 6.66 -0.89 -21.71
CA GLN A 148 7.61 -2.00 -21.52
C GLN A 148 8.52 -2.18 -22.76
N SER A 149 7.95 -2.09 -23.95
CA SER A 149 8.69 -2.17 -25.23
C SER A 149 9.69 -1.00 -25.38
N LEU A 150 9.26 0.23 -25.11
CA LEU A 150 10.14 1.41 -25.16
C LEU A 150 11.28 1.34 -24.15
N LEU A 151 11.01 0.90 -22.91
CA LEU A 151 12.04 0.77 -21.88
C LEU A 151 13.01 -0.37 -22.16
N THR A 152 12.59 -1.42 -22.86
CA THR A 152 13.44 -2.54 -23.26
C THR A 152 14.39 -2.14 -24.39
N THR A 153 13.85 -1.50 -25.43
CA THR A 153 14.62 -1.07 -26.63
C THR A 153 15.65 0.00 -26.30
N THR A 154 15.31 0.98 -25.46
CA THR A 154 16.26 2.03 -25.05
C THR A 154 17.46 1.45 -24.31
N LYS A 155 17.28 0.42 -23.48
CA LYS A 155 18.36 -0.14 -22.65
C LYS A 155 19.27 -1.13 -23.37
N THR A 156 18.80 -1.77 -24.44
CA THR A 156 19.60 -2.68 -25.27
C THR A 156 20.31 -1.96 -26.42
N SER A 157 19.75 -0.84 -26.89
CA SER A 157 20.27 -0.05 -28.03
C SER A 157 21.55 0.75 -27.72
N TYR A 158 21.86 1.06 -26.45
CA TYR A 158 23.08 1.84 -26.10
C TYR A 158 24.42 1.16 -26.44
N ARG A 159 24.44 -0.09 -26.91
CA ARG A 159 25.66 -0.74 -27.44
C ARG A 159 25.77 -0.71 -28.97
N GLY A 160 24.71 -0.37 -29.69
CA GLY A 160 24.69 -0.36 -31.16
C GLY A 160 25.42 0.84 -31.80
N ASN A 161 25.57 1.94 -31.06
CA ASN A 161 26.18 3.16 -31.58
C ASN A 161 27.71 3.20 -31.49
N SER A 162 28.35 2.32 -30.70
CA SER A 162 29.83 2.18 -30.72
C SER A 162 30.34 1.35 -31.91
N LEU A 163 29.50 0.55 -32.55
CA LEU A 163 29.91 -0.26 -33.71
C LEU A 163 29.84 0.52 -35.03
N ARG A 164 28.98 1.54 -35.14
CA ARG A 164 28.91 2.40 -36.33
C ARG A 164 30.14 3.30 -36.53
N GLN A 165 30.85 3.66 -35.46
CA GLN A 165 32.11 4.41 -35.59
C GLN A 165 33.32 3.52 -35.95
N ILE A 166 33.27 2.21 -35.67
CA ILE A 166 34.36 1.28 -36.00
C ILE A 166 34.24 0.80 -37.46
N VAL A 167 33.03 0.61 -37.98
CA VAL A 167 32.84 0.21 -39.39
C VAL A 167 33.08 1.38 -40.35
N SER A 168 32.84 2.63 -39.93
CA SER A 168 33.12 3.83 -40.75
C SER A 168 34.61 4.19 -40.85
N LYS A 169 35.51 3.59 -40.05
CA LYS A 169 36.96 3.82 -40.11
C LYS A 169 37.74 2.71 -40.81
N ARG A 170 37.04 1.73 -41.42
CA ARG A 170 37.66 0.59 -42.13
C ARG A 170 37.38 0.58 -43.63
N SER A 171 36.85 1.68 -44.16
CA SER A 171 36.68 1.93 -45.59
C SER A 171 37.38 3.23 -45.93
N PHE A 172 38.71 3.18 -46.06
CA PHE A 172 39.61 3.92 -46.96
C PHE A 172 41.05 3.66 -46.52
#